data_AF-D3RX76-F1
#
_entry.id   AF-D3RX76-F1
#
_cell.length_a   1.000
_cell.length_b   1.000
_cell.length_c   1.000
_cell.angle_alpha   90.00
_cell.angle_beta   90.00
_cell.angle_gamma   90.00
#
_symmetry.space_group_name_H-M   'P 1'
#
loop_
_entity.id
_entity.type
_entity.pdbx_description
1 polymer ?
#
loop_
_entity_poly.entity_id
_entity_poly.type
_entity_poly.pdbx_seq_one_letter_code
_entity_poly.pdbx_strand_id
1 'polypeptide(L)'
;MSETLEALFLLSILSLLVMMVLLNYNSVFKSVEETAVKATMQNVAAKIVNDLHAMYYLTIYPGNLTMVKKLEVPEKIGGETYIIRIKPGSVELEGKYSVFVPISSKIPVEESEALSVNAYLVYHPERGKIEVTNLEER
;
A
#
# COMPACT_ATOMS: atom_id res chain seq x y z
N MET A 1 48.01 27.17 -27.27
CA MET A 1 46.88 27.81 -26.56
C MET A 1 45.52 27.26 -26.98
N SER A 2 45.38 26.53 -28.11
CA SER A 2 44.08 25.93 -28.50
C SER A 2 43.77 24.62 -27.78
N GLU A 3 44.74 23.73 -27.57
CA GLU A 3 44.49 22.41 -26.95
C GLU A 3 43.89 22.50 -25.54
N THR A 4 44.33 23.47 -24.72
CA THR A 4 43.77 23.72 -23.39
C THR A 4 42.33 24.24 -23.45
N LEU A 5 42.01 25.05 -24.45
CA LEU A 5 40.67 25.59 -24.67
C LEU A 5 39.72 24.50 -25.19
N GLU A 6 40.20 23.68 -26.13
CA GLU A 6 39.48 22.53 -26.68
C GLU A 6 39.18 21.48 -25.58
N ALA A 7 40.16 21.20 -24.72
CA ALA A 7 39.97 20.31 -23.56
C ALA A 7 38.92 20.86 -22.58
N LEU A 8 38.96 22.16 -22.28
CA LEU A 8 37.94 22.81 -21.44
C LEU A 8 36.55 22.75 -22.07
N PHE A 9 36.44 22.94 -23.38
CA PHE A 9 35.19 22.84 -24.11
C PHE A 9 34.63 21.40 -24.09
N LEU A 10 35.48 20.40 -24.34
CA LEU A 10 35.11 18.98 -24.25
C LEU A 10 34.68 18.59 -22.83
N LEU A 11 35.38 19.07 -21.80
CA LEU A 11 35.00 18.89 -20.39
C LEU A 11 33.63 19.51 -20.07
N SER A 12 33.33 20.68 -20.61
CA SER A 12 32.01 21.31 -20.41
C SER A 12 30.87 20.56 -21.11
N ILE A 13 31.11 20.01 -22.31
CA ILE A 13 30.12 19.18 -23.02
C ILE A 13 29.91 17.87 -22.25
N LEU A 14 31.01 17.24 -21.81
CA LEU A 14 30.94 16.01 -21.03
C LEU A 14 30.17 16.21 -19.72
N SER A 15 30.41 17.32 -19.01
CA SER A 15 29.69 17.59 -17.76
C SER A 15 28.18 17.80 -17.98
N LEU A 16 27.80 18.49 -19.07
CA LEU A 16 26.39 18.66 -19.45
C LEU A 16 25.74 17.32 -19.81
N LEU A 17 26.44 16.45 -20.55
CA LEU A 17 25.94 15.12 -20.90
C LEU A 17 25.76 14.25 -19.65
N VAL A 18 26.75 14.24 -18.75
CA VAL A 18 26.64 13.51 -17.47
C VAL A 18 25.47 14.03 -16.66
N MET A 19 25.28 15.35 -16.56
CA MET A 19 24.14 15.95 -15.87
C MET A 19 22.81 15.50 -16.48
N MET A 20 22.67 15.52 -17.80
CA MET A 20 21.46 15.05 -18.49
C MET A 20 21.16 13.57 -18.22
N VAL A 21 22.20 12.72 -18.23
CA VAL A 21 22.06 11.29 -17.92
C VAL A 21 21.60 11.09 -16.48
N LEU A 22 22.20 11.82 -15.52
CA LEU A 22 21.81 11.72 -14.11
C LEU A 22 20.37 12.17 -13.86
N LEU A 23 19.93 13.25 -14.50
CA LEU A 23 18.55 13.73 -14.39
C LEU A 23 17.55 12.70 -14.96
N ASN A 24 17.85 12.13 -16.14
CA ASN A 24 17.01 11.09 -16.74
C ASN A 24 16.98 9.82 -15.90
N TYR A 25 18.13 9.34 -15.44
CA TYR A 25 18.21 8.17 -14.58
C TYR A 25 17.36 8.34 -13.32
N ASN A 26 17.50 9.48 -12.64
CA ASN A 26 16.72 9.77 -11.43
C ASN A 26 15.21 9.83 -11.71
N SER A 27 14.81 10.42 -12.84
CA SER A 27 13.40 10.49 -13.26
C SER A 27 12.81 9.10 -13.51
N VAL A 28 13.50 8.28 -14.32
CA VAL A 28 13.07 6.92 -14.64
C VAL A 28 13.07 6.04 -13.39
N PHE A 29 14.11 6.14 -12.56
CA PHE A 29 14.20 5.40 -11.31
C PHE A 29 13.00 5.68 -10.39
N LYS A 30 12.65 6.96 -10.18
CA LYS A 30 11.49 7.34 -9.37
C LYS A 30 10.18 6.81 -9.95
N SER A 31 10.01 6.85 -11.27
CA SER A 31 8.80 6.33 -11.92
C SER A 31 8.66 4.81 -11.77
N VAL A 32 9.78 4.08 -11.88
CA VAL A 32 9.81 2.62 -11.68
C VAL A 32 9.52 2.28 -10.21
N GLU A 33 10.14 2.99 -9.28
CA GLU A 33 9.89 2.83 -7.85
C GLU A 33 8.41 3.07 -7.53
N GLU A 34 7.84 4.19 -7.98
CA GLU A 34 6.42 4.52 -7.80
C GLU A 34 5.51 3.41 -8.32
N THR A 35 5.78 2.92 -9.53
CA THR A 35 4.97 1.88 -10.17
C THR A 35 5.02 0.58 -9.39
N ALA A 36 6.21 0.17 -8.96
CA ALA A 36 6.41 -1.06 -8.18
C ALA A 36 5.72 -0.98 -6.80
N VAL A 37 5.84 0.16 -6.13
CA VAL A 37 5.20 0.39 -4.83
C VAL A 37 3.68 0.39 -4.98
N LYS A 38 3.11 1.14 -5.93
CA LYS A 38 1.65 1.15 -6.20
C LYS A 38 1.11 -0.23 -6.58
N ALA A 39 1.81 -0.99 -7.42
CA ALA A 39 1.40 -2.35 -7.77
C ALA A 39 1.38 -3.28 -6.55
N THR A 40 2.39 -3.18 -5.68
CA THR A 40 2.44 -3.93 -4.42
C THR A 40 1.28 -3.54 -3.51
N MET A 41 1.01 -2.24 -3.34
CA MET A 41 -0.12 -1.76 -2.55
C MET A 41 -1.45 -2.27 -3.12
N GLN A 42 -1.64 -2.26 -4.44
CA GLN A 42 -2.86 -2.80 -5.07
C GLN A 42 -3.06 -4.29 -4.77
N ASN A 43 -1.98 -5.09 -4.85
CA ASN A 43 -2.05 -6.52 -4.53
C ASN A 43 -2.38 -6.76 -3.05
N VAL A 44 -1.80 -5.97 -2.14
CA VAL A 44 -2.10 -6.05 -0.71
C VAL A 44 -3.54 -5.66 -0.42
N ALA A 45 -4.03 -4.57 -1.00
CA ALA A 45 -5.42 -4.13 -0.86
C ALA A 45 -6.39 -5.21 -1.37
N ALA A 46 -6.12 -5.79 -2.55
CA ALA A 46 -6.91 -6.88 -3.10
C ALA A 46 -6.90 -8.13 -2.20
N LYS A 47 -5.75 -8.45 -1.58
CA LYS A 47 -5.67 -9.54 -0.59
C LYS A 47 -6.56 -9.27 0.62
N ILE A 48 -6.56 -8.04 1.16
CA ILE A 48 -7.44 -7.65 2.27
C ILE A 48 -8.91 -7.78 1.86
N VAL A 49 -9.28 -7.38 0.64
CA VAL A 49 -10.65 -7.57 0.12
C VAL A 49 -11.03 -9.06 0.07
N ASN A 50 -10.12 -9.93 -0.35
CA ASN A 50 -10.38 -11.38 -0.34
C ASN A 50 -10.51 -11.92 1.09
N ASP A 51 -9.69 -11.43 2.02
CA ASP A 51 -9.75 -11.79 3.43
C ASP A 51 -11.08 -11.34 4.08
N LEU A 52 -11.60 -10.16 3.70
CA LEU A 52 -12.93 -9.68 4.09
C LEU A 52 -14.05 -10.57 3.57
N HIS A 53 -14.01 -10.96 2.29
CA HIS A 53 -15.00 -11.88 1.71
C HIS A 53 -14.97 -13.22 2.46
N ALA A 54 -13.78 -13.79 2.67
CA ALA A 54 -13.63 -15.06 3.36
C ALA A 54 -14.18 -15.00 4.79
N MET A 55 -13.86 -13.93 5.54
CA MET A 55 -14.41 -13.72 6.89
C MET A 55 -15.93 -13.61 6.84
N TYR A 56 -16.49 -12.79 5.94
CA TYR A 56 -17.92 -12.64 5.80
C TYR A 56 -18.61 -13.98 5.50
N TYR A 57 -18.09 -14.79 4.57
CA TYR A 57 -18.64 -16.12 4.28
C TYR A 57 -18.67 -17.04 5.51
N LEU A 58 -17.64 -16.97 6.36
CA LEU A 58 -17.60 -17.75 7.60
C LEU A 58 -18.64 -17.27 8.62
N THR A 59 -18.98 -15.97 8.63
CA THR A 59 -20.01 -15.42 9.52
C THR A 59 -21.44 -15.76 9.11
N ILE A 60 -21.66 -16.14 7.84
CA ILE A 60 -22.98 -16.59 7.35
C ILE A 60 -23.35 -17.96 7.95
N TYR A 61 -22.36 -18.75 8.37
CA TYR A 61 -22.61 -19.98 9.13
C TYR A 61 -22.82 -19.65 10.61
N PRO A 62 -23.86 -20.19 11.26
CA PRO A 62 -24.37 -19.67 12.51
C PRO A 62 -23.39 -19.89 13.66
N GLY A 63 -22.71 -18.82 14.07
CA GLY A 63 -21.95 -18.73 15.30
C GLY A 63 -21.92 -17.28 15.77
N ASN A 64 -22.49 -16.99 16.94
CA ASN A 64 -22.42 -15.67 17.60
C ASN A 64 -21.02 -15.42 18.20
N LEU A 65 -19.97 -15.64 17.41
CA LEU A 65 -18.58 -15.53 17.87
C LEU A 65 -17.90 -14.36 17.20
N THR A 66 -17.26 -13.52 18.01
CA THR A 66 -16.30 -12.53 17.52
C THR A 66 -15.18 -13.27 16.80
N MET A 67 -15.01 -12.99 15.51
CA MET A 67 -13.91 -13.55 14.72
C MET A 67 -12.80 -12.53 14.61
N VAL A 68 -11.58 -12.95 14.93
CA VAL A 68 -10.38 -12.11 14.81
C VAL A 68 -9.42 -12.80 13.86
N LYS A 69 -8.95 -12.08 12.84
CA LYS A 69 -7.97 -12.58 11.88
C LYS A 69 -6.83 -11.58 11.75
N LYS A 70 -5.60 -12.02 12.05
CA LYS A 70 -4.39 -11.24 11.74
C LYS A 70 -4.28 -11.06 10.24
N LEU A 71 -4.06 -9.84 9.79
CA LEU A 71 -3.80 -9.57 8.38
C LEU A 71 -2.39 -10.01 8.03
N GLU A 72 -2.27 -11.00 7.16
CA GLU A 72 -0.99 -11.40 6.57
C GLU A 72 -0.66 -10.43 5.43
N VAL A 73 -0.19 -9.25 5.82
CA VAL A 73 0.24 -8.17 4.93
C VAL A 73 1.64 -7.73 5.31
N PRO A 74 2.46 -7.23 4.36
CA PRO A 74 3.78 -6.75 4.71
C PRO A 74 3.66 -5.53 5.64
N GLU A 75 4.53 -5.42 6.65
CA GLU A 75 4.53 -4.26 7.55
C GLU A 75 4.89 -2.96 6.83
N LYS A 76 5.68 -3.05 5.76
CA LYS A 76 6.17 -1.90 5.00
C LYS A 76 6.05 -2.13 3.50
N ILE A 77 5.71 -1.08 2.76
CA ILE A 77 5.68 -1.06 1.29
C ILE A 77 6.43 0.19 0.83
N GLY A 78 7.41 0.04 -0.06
CA GLY A 78 8.28 1.16 -0.46
C GLY A 78 9.16 1.71 0.68
N GLY A 79 9.42 0.91 1.72
CA GLY A 79 10.23 1.28 2.89
C GLY A 79 9.46 1.95 4.03
N GLU A 80 8.17 2.27 3.83
CA GLU A 80 7.34 2.97 4.80
C GLU A 80 6.20 2.08 5.30
N THR A 81 5.80 2.27 6.55
CA THR A 81 4.54 1.73 7.08
C THR A 81 3.36 2.44 6.42
N TYR A 82 2.22 1.79 6.33
CA TYR A 82 1.03 2.34 5.70
C TYR A 82 -0.19 2.12 6.58
N ILE A 83 -1.20 2.94 6.38
CA ILE A 83 -2.51 2.86 7.02
C ILE A 83 -3.42 2.06 6.09
N ILE A 84 -4.14 1.11 6.67
CA ILE A 84 -5.22 0.36 6.05
C ILE A 84 -6.50 1.04 6.50
N ARG A 85 -7.29 1.57 5.56
CA ARG A 85 -8.65 2.04 5.84
C ARG A 85 -9.66 1.14 5.16
N ILE A 86 -10.68 0.75 5.90
CA ILE A 86 -11.85 0.06 5.37
C ILE A 86 -13.00 1.04 5.44
N LYS A 87 -13.71 1.20 4.33
CA LYS A 87 -14.93 2.00 4.21
C LYS A 87 -16.00 1.18 3.51
N PRO A 88 -17.29 1.49 3.71
CA PRO A 88 -18.34 0.91 2.90
C PRO A 88 -18.05 1.08 1.40
N GLY A 89 -17.80 -0.03 0.72
CA GLY A 89 -17.50 -0.07 -0.71
C GLY A 89 -16.01 -0.02 -1.09
N SER A 90 -15.07 0.12 -0.15
CA SER A 90 -13.64 0.15 -0.49
C SER A 90 -12.65 -0.21 0.62
N VAL A 91 -11.50 -0.73 0.21
CA VAL A 91 -10.26 -0.75 0.99
C VAL A 91 -9.31 0.27 0.39
N GLU A 92 -8.79 1.15 1.23
CA GLU A 92 -7.78 2.13 0.88
C GLU A 92 -6.49 1.82 1.64
N LEU A 93 -5.35 1.83 0.96
CA LEU A 93 -4.05 1.84 1.61
C LEU A 93 -3.41 3.21 1.42
N GLU A 94 -2.93 3.81 2.50
CA GLU A 94 -2.26 5.10 2.50
C GLU A 94 -0.87 4.99 3.12
N GLY A 95 0.16 5.28 2.33
CA GLY A 95 1.55 5.42 2.78
C GLY A 95 2.24 6.43 1.89
N LYS A 96 3.43 6.11 1.38
CA LYS A 96 4.13 6.91 0.36
C LYS A 96 3.26 7.23 -0.86
N TYR A 97 2.35 6.33 -1.21
CA TYR A 97 1.30 6.53 -2.21
C TYR A 97 -0.04 6.05 -1.64
N SER A 98 -1.13 6.32 -2.36
CA SER A 98 -2.46 5.83 -2.01
C SER A 98 -3.04 4.97 -3.12
N VAL A 99 -3.68 3.88 -2.73
CA VAL A 99 -4.43 3.00 -3.64
C VAL A 99 -5.79 2.68 -3.06
N PHE A 100 -6.72 2.35 -3.96
CA PHE A 100 -8.10 2.02 -3.65
C PHE A 100 -8.47 0.74 -4.38
N VAL A 101 -9.13 -0.18 -3.65
CA VAL A 101 -9.76 -1.37 -4.22
C VAL A 101 -11.23 -1.40 -3.79
N PRO A 102 -12.18 -1.51 -4.73
CA PRO A 102 -13.59 -1.57 -4.39
C PRO A 102 -13.96 -2.90 -3.71
N ILE A 103 -14.88 -2.83 -2.76
CA ILE A 103 -15.49 -3.98 -2.07
C ILE A 103 -16.95 -4.09 -2.51
N SER A 104 -17.50 -5.30 -2.54
CA SER A 104 -18.94 -5.50 -2.71
C SER A 104 -19.74 -4.81 -1.60
N SER A 105 -20.80 -4.09 -1.96
CA SER A 105 -21.76 -3.49 -1.01
C SER A 105 -22.48 -4.50 -0.12
N LYS A 106 -22.36 -5.80 -0.43
CA LYS A 106 -22.92 -6.90 0.38
C LYS A 106 -22.10 -7.21 1.63
N ILE A 107 -20.83 -6.83 1.66
CA ILE A 107 -19.98 -7.07 2.83
C ILE A 107 -20.27 -5.96 3.85
N PRO A 108 -20.79 -6.29 5.05
CA PRO A 108 -21.04 -5.31 6.07
C PRO A 108 -19.72 -4.93 6.74
N VAL A 109 -19.17 -3.79 6.35
CA VAL A 109 -17.97 -3.22 6.94
C VAL A 109 -18.30 -1.97 7.74
N GLU A 110 -17.52 -1.73 8.78
CA GLU A 110 -17.51 -0.48 9.54
C GLU A 110 -16.31 0.36 9.11
N GLU A 111 -16.53 1.68 9.00
CA GLU A 111 -15.43 2.59 8.70
C GLU A 111 -14.40 2.53 9.84
N SER A 112 -13.19 2.13 9.49
CA SER A 112 -12.15 1.81 10.45
C SER A 112 -10.77 1.93 9.80
N GLU A 113 -9.75 2.16 10.63
CA GLU A 113 -8.37 2.26 10.19
C GLU A 113 -7.39 1.58 11.13
N ALA A 114 -6.31 1.06 10.57
CA ALA A 114 -5.24 0.42 11.32
C ALA A 114 -3.89 0.66 10.62
N LEU A 115 -2.82 0.76 11.39
CA LEU A 115 -1.46 0.69 10.88
C LEU A 115 -1.16 -0.73 10.37
N SER A 116 -0.35 -0.85 9.32
CA SER A 116 0.08 -2.11 8.72
C SER A 116 0.76 -3.07 9.72
N VAL A 117 1.33 -2.54 10.79
CA VAL A 117 1.98 -3.30 11.86
C VAL A 117 0.91 -3.89 12.77
N ASN A 118 0.82 -5.22 12.83
CA ASN A 118 -0.16 -5.92 13.68
C ASN A 118 -1.61 -5.47 13.43
N ALA A 119 -1.99 -5.40 12.15
CA ALA A 119 -3.37 -5.16 11.76
C ALA A 119 -4.20 -6.45 11.84
N TYR A 120 -5.45 -6.32 12.27
CA TYR A 120 -6.41 -7.42 12.39
C TYR A 120 -7.74 -7.02 11.76
N LEU A 121 -8.39 -7.98 11.12
CA LEU A 121 -9.82 -7.91 10.83
C LEU A 121 -10.59 -8.48 12.01
N VAL A 122 -11.62 -7.76 12.45
CA VAL A 122 -12.48 -8.18 13.56
C VAL A 122 -13.93 -8.13 13.11
N TYR A 123 -14.61 -9.27 13.21
CA TYR A 123 -16.06 -9.35 13.04
C TYR A 123 -16.75 -9.21 14.38
N HIS A 124 -17.66 -8.25 14.44
CA HIS A 124 -18.47 -7.92 15.61
C HIS A 124 -19.89 -8.48 15.42
N PRO A 125 -20.23 -9.65 16.01
CA PRO A 125 -21.54 -10.28 15.81
C PRO A 125 -22.70 -9.43 16.31
N GLU A 126 -22.49 -8.60 17.34
CA GLU A 126 -23.51 -7.70 17.89
C GLU A 126 -23.85 -6.54 16.97
N ARG A 127 -22.90 -6.09 16.14
CA ARG A 127 -23.09 -5.04 15.11
C ARG A 127 -23.33 -5.63 13.72
N GLY A 128 -22.99 -6.90 13.52
CA GLY A 128 -23.01 -7.58 12.22
C GLY A 128 -22.02 -6.99 11.22
N LYS A 129 -20.92 -6.38 11.68
CA LYS A 129 -19.95 -5.65 10.85
C LYS A 129 -18.52 -6.13 11.05
N ILE A 130 -17.70 -5.95 10.02
CA ILE A 130 -16.25 -6.18 10.05
C ILE A 130 -15.52 -4.83 10.12
N GLU A 131 -14.54 -4.71 10.99
CA GLU A 131 -13.64 -3.56 11.09
C GLU A 131 -12.17 -4.00 11.00
N VAL A 132 -11.27 -3.05 10.72
CA VAL A 132 -9.83 -3.23 10.87
C VAL A 132 -9.34 -2.50 12.12
N THR A 133 -8.45 -3.13 12.88
CA THR A 133 -7.89 -2.54 14.10
C THR A 133 -6.46 -3.02 14.35
N ASN A 134 -5.69 -2.27 15.14
CA ASN A 134 -4.45 -2.72 15.72
C ASN A 134 -4.74 -3.32 17.10
N LEU A 135 -4.46 -4.60 17.29
CA LEU A 135 -4.50 -5.20 18.63
C LEU A 135 -3.11 -5.08 19.25
N GLU A 136 -3.03 -4.51 20.44
CA GLU A 136 -1.81 -4.55 21.25
C GLU A 136 -1.53 -6.01 21.64
N GLU A 137 -0.33 -6.50 21.33
CA GLU A 137 0.16 -7.78 21.87
C GLU A 137 0.30 -7.60 23.40
N ARG A 138 -0.63 -8.18 24.16
CA ARG A 138 -0.52 -8.32 25.62
C ARG A 138 0.40 -9.47 25.99
#